data_AF-A0A1Y1VEW5-F1
#
_entry.id   AF-A0A1Y1VEW5-F1
#
_cell.length_a   1.000
_cell.length_b   1.000
_cell.length_c   1.000
_cell.angle_alpha   90.00
_cell.angle_beta   90.00
_cell.angle_gamma   90.00
#
_symmetry.space_group_name_H-M   'P 1'
#
loop_
_entity.id
_entity.type
_entity.pdbx_description
1 polymer ?
#
loop_
_entity_poly.entity_id
_entity_poly.type
_entity_poly.pdbx_seq_one_letter_code
_entity_poly.pdbx_strand_id
1 'polypeptide(L)'
;MKIGNKNLLLHLIILLLNLCIGGVKLEVVKDEKDLLKIISSNIKILEINVENEINITNNINVNSFEKVIISGGSTENSILNFLNLSHYLHFDNGVKEIQLNSLSIRGNLYFHDNLKINIQNVHLTGNINSKFDIRNEYINISNFKYESSSNESDNCINLRGGNVNINNSTFFGSSSCQNRLINYNGNGDDKYNLIIKDSYFSGEYQCPILDIINGFNIDINNSIFEKAYSSESIEGGSVMHALNSYVYIKNCTLKDNLSSEKGGAFYLYDLYDFEADHLDIFNTTSLKLGSMSYISTSENINSIAKFTNIKQIDTGNILGMTNGGLIMGLEKSSNVLIDNYYAENLINPYETACAFVVSEYATLTMSNIEIDTIQGRGTNGLFVYTCNSYNINISVTNVLINNGKQLSVRQTSIIWISDNCRATFDK
;
A
#
# COMPACT_ATOMS: atom_id res chain seq x y z
N MET A 1 70.95 29.31 0.11
CA MET A 1 70.43 27.99 -0.27
C MET A 1 69.06 27.80 0.40
N LYS A 2 67.98 28.22 -0.26
CA LYS A 2 66.59 27.97 0.19
C LYS A 2 66.02 26.89 -0.71
N ILE A 3 66.24 25.64 -0.36
CA ILE A 3 65.54 24.52 -1.02
C ILE A 3 64.10 24.60 -0.52
N GLY A 4 63.19 24.86 -1.45
CA GLY A 4 61.85 25.37 -1.19
C GLY A 4 60.93 24.36 -0.51
N ASN A 5 60.31 24.83 0.56
CA ASN A 5 59.24 24.21 1.36
C ASN A 5 57.98 23.76 0.56
N LYS A 6 57.91 24.05 -0.75
CA LYS A 6 56.76 23.71 -1.61
C LYS A 6 56.62 22.22 -1.86
N ASN A 7 57.73 21.48 -1.99
CA ASN A 7 57.67 20.03 -2.20
C ASN A 7 57.22 19.29 -0.94
N LEU A 8 57.58 19.79 0.24
CA LEU A 8 57.14 19.22 1.52
C LEU A 8 55.65 19.43 1.74
N LEU A 9 55.13 20.63 1.45
CA LEU A 9 53.71 20.95 1.55
C LEU A 9 52.87 20.10 0.59
N LEU A 10 53.33 19.92 -0.65
CA LEU A 10 52.65 19.08 -1.64
C LEU A 10 52.62 17.60 -1.22
N HIS A 11 53.73 17.08 -0.68
CA HIS A 11 53.77 15.71 -0.14
C HIS A 11 52.86 15.56 1.09
N LEU A 12 52.78 16.56 1.96
CA LEU A 12 51.88 16.55 3.11
C LEU A 12 50.41 16.57 2.68
N ILE A 13 50.08 17.35 1.65
CA ILE A 13 48.73 17.42 1.07
C ILE A 13 48.37 16.09 0.40
N ILE A 14 49.28 15.46 -0.35
CA ILE A 14 49.06 14.14 -0.97
C ILE A 14 48.93 13.05 0.11
N LEU A 15 49.72 13.12 1.18
CA LEU A 15 49.62 12.18 2.32
C LEU A 15 48.28 12.36 3.06
N LEU A 16 47.86 13.61 3.31
CA LEU A 16 46.56 13.94 3.90
C LEU A 16 45.40 13.53 2.99
N LEU A 17 45.51 13.73 1.67
CA LEU A 17 44.53 13.25 0.70
C LEU A 17 44.43 11.72 0.70
N ASN A 18 45.56 11.01 0.75
CA ASN A 18 45.57 9.54 0.86
C ASN A 18 45.05 9.03 2.21
N LEU A 19 45.18 9.81 3.29
CA LEU A 19 44.56 9.53 4.59
C LEU A 19 43.07 9.86 4.62
N CYS A 20 42.61 10.79 3.77
CA CYS A 20 41.22 11.20 3.64
C CYS A 20 40.40 10.34 2.66
N ILE A 21 41.04 9.60 1.75
CA ILE A 21 40.36 8.57 0.96
C ILE A 21 40.10 7.39 1.91
N GLY A 22 38.93 7.41 2.55
CA GLY A 22 38.44 6.27 3.32
C GLY A 22 38.53 5.03 2.44
N GLY A 23 39.33 4.05 2.87
CA GLY A 23 39.59 2.86 2.07
C GLY A 23 38.28 2.18 1.69
N VAL A 24 38.01 2.08 0.39
CA VAL A 24 36.96 1.22 -0.15
C VAL A 24 37.57 -0.16 -0.24
N LYS A 25 36.92 -1.16 0.37
CA LYS A 25 37.36 -2.55 0.28
C LYS A 25 36.25 -3.37 -0.38
N LEU A 26 36.49 -3.78 -1.62
CA LEU A 26 35.69 -4.79 -2.31
C LEU A 26 36.16 -6.16 -1.84
N GLU A 27 35.28 -6.94 -1.23
CA GLU A 27 35.57 -8.32 -0.85
C GLU A 27 34.53 -9.28 -1.43
N VAL A 28 35.04 -10.32 -2.11
CA VAL A 28 34.23 -11.45 -2.55
C VAL A 28 34.03 -12.36 -1.35
N VAL A 29 32.77 -12.63 -1.02
CA VAL A 29 32.39 -13.45 0.13
C VAL A 29 32.01 -14.85 -0.36
N LYS A 30 32.62 -15.87 0.23
CA LYS A 30 32.39 -17.27 -0.14
C LYS A 30 31.55 -18.03 0.87
N ASP A 31 31.55 -17.60 2.12
CA ASP A 31 30.81 -18.24 3.21
C ASP A 31 30.45 -17.23 4.32
N GLU A 32 29.70 -17.69 5.33
CA GLU A 32 29.30 -16.87 6.48
C GLU A 32 30.51 -16.35 7.29
N LYS A 33 31.60 -17.10 7.36
CA LYS A 33 32.78 -16.70 8.14
C LYS A 33 33.48 -15.51 7.48
N ASP A 34 33.62 -15.53 6.15
CA ASP A 34 34.11 -14.40 5.39
C ASP A 34 33.22 -13.17 5.60
N LEU A 35 31.89 -13.35 5.51
CA LEU A 35 30.91 -12.27 5.71
C LEU A 35 31.08 -11.60 7.09
N LEU A 36 31.11 -12.40 8.16
CA LEU A 36 31.24 -11.91 9.54
C LEU A 36 32.56 -11.19 9.77
N LYS A 37 33.66 -11.71 9.20
CA LYS A 37 34.98 -11.06 9.27
C LYS A 37 34.95 -9.68 8.63
N ILE A 38 34.32 -9.56 7.47
CA ILE A 38 34.27 -8.32 6.70
C ILE A 38 33.39 -7.26 7.38
N ILE A 39 32.25 -7.67 7.91
CA ILE A 39 31.34 -6.77 8.67
C ILE A 39 31.98 -6.28 9.96
N SER A 40 32.93 -7.02 10.53
CA SER A 40 33.71 -6.57 11.70
C SER A 40 34.85 -5.59 11.39
N SER A 41 35.03 -5.20 10.12
CA SER A 41 36.13 -4.32 9.71
C SER A 41 35.91 -2.85 10.10
N ASN A 42 37.01 -2.11 10.31
CA ASN A 42 36.97 -0.70 10.71
C ASN A 42 37.09 0.26 9.51
N ILE A 43 36.38 -0.04 8.42
CA ILE A 43 36.36 0.79 7.20
C ILE A 43 35.10 1.66 7.17
N LYS A 44 35.13 2.75 6.41
CA LYS A 44 33.97 3.65 6.26
C LYS A 44 32.96 3.14 5.24
N ILE A 45 33.45 2.61 4.12
CA ILE A 45 32.63 2.14 3.00
C ILE A 45 32.91 0.66 2.80
N LEU A 46 31.87 -0.14 2.96
CA LEU A 46 31.93 -1.58 2.82
C LEU A 46 31.26 -2.01 1.52
N GLU A 47 31.97 -2.79 0.69
CA GLU A 47 31.46 -3.36 -0.54
C GLU A 47 31.63 -4.88 -0.54
N ILE A 48 30.51 -5.59 -0.54
CA ILE A 48 30.40 -7.04 -0.48
C ILE A 48 29.90 -7.54 -1.84
N ASN A 49 30.64 -8.49 -2.42
CA ASN A 49 30.20 -9.22 -3.60
C ASN A 49 29.83 -10.67 -3.23
N VAL A 50 28.59 -11.04 -3.49
CA VAL A 50 28.02 -12.39 -3.25
C VAL A 50 27.97 -13.11 -4.58
N GLU A 51 28.91 -14.03 -4.83
CA GLU A 51 28.96 -14.74 -6.12
C GLU A 51 28.10 -16.01 -6.15
N ASN A 52 27.91 -16.63 -4.99
CA ASN A 52 27.20 -17.89 -4.83
C ASN A 52 26.30 -17.84 -3.59
N GLU A 53 25.52 -18.91 -3.38
CA GLU A 53 24.73 -19.06 -2.15
C GLU A 53 25.63 -19.14 -0.91
N ILE A 54 25.32 -18.28 0.07
CA ILE A 54 25.95 -18.23 1.39
C ILE A 54 24.89 -18.61 2.43
N ASN A 55 25.10 -19.73 3.10
CA ASN A 55 24.26 -20.17 4.22
C ASN A 55 24.64 -19.43 5.50
N ILE A 56 23.66 -18.75 6.10
CA ILE A 56 23.82 -17.93 7.29
C ILE A 56 23.05 -18.60 8.44
N THR A 57 23.74 -18.82 9.55
CA THR A 57 23.20 -19.54 10.70
C THR A 57 22.58 -18.63 11.74
N ASN A 58 22.97 -17.35 11.79
CA ASN A 58 22.58 -16.40 12.82
C ASN A 58 22.17 -15.03 12.26
N ASN A 59 21.66 -14.15 13.11
CA ASN A 59 21.48 -12.74 12.76
C ASN A 59 22.80 -12.10 12.32
N ILE A 60 22.73 -11.24 11.31
CA ILE A 60 23.84 -10.41 10.86
C ILE A 60 23.54 -8.96 11.23
N ASN A 61 24.29 -8.42 12.19
CA ASN A 61 24.16 -7.02 12.58
C ASN A 61 25.27 -6.20 11.90
N VAL A 62 24.87 -5.26 11.05
CA VAL A 62 25.76 -4.35 10.33
C VAL A 62 25.69 -2.99 10.99
N ASN A 63 26.84 -2.50 11.48
CA ASN A 63 26.91 -1.25 12.22
C ASN A 63 28.19 -0.47 11.90
N SER A 64 28.18 0.83 12.18
CA SER A 64 29.37 1.72 12.09
C SER A 64 29.93 1.99 10.68
N PHE A 65 29.11 1.98 9.63
CA PHE A 65 29.54 2.27 8.26
C PHE A 65 28.92 3.57 7.72
N GLU A 66 29.68 4.39 7.01
CA GLU A 66 29.08 5.49 6.24
C GLU A 66 28.24 4.92 5.09
N LYS A 67 28.70 3.85 4.45
CA LYS A 67 27.97 3.18 3.35
C LYS A 67 28.24 1.69 3.31
N VAL A 68 27.20 0.90 3.05
CA VAL A 68 27.28 -0.54 2.81
C VAL A 68 26.65 -0.86 1.45
N ILE A 69 27.37 -1.60 0.63
CA ILE A 69 26.93 -2.10 -0.67
C ILE A 69 27.03 -3.62 -0.62
N ILE A 70 25.92 -4.31 -0.84
CA ILE A 70 25.86 -5.75 -1.02
C ILE A 70 25.35 -6.00 -2.43
N SER A 71 26.20 -6.61 -3.26
CA SER A 71 25.92 -6.85 -4.66
C SER A 71 26.10 -8.31 -5.01
N GLY A 72 25.32 -8.79 -5.98
CA GLY A 72 25.49 -10.09 -6.60
C GLY A 72 25.57 -9.98 -8.12
N GLY A 73 25.80 -11.11 -8.78
CA GLY A 73 25.76 -11.21 -10.23
C GLY A 73 24.35 -11.43 -10.78
N SER A 74 23.47 -12.08 -10.01
CA SER A 74 22.11 -12.43 -10.43
C SER A 74 21.27 -12.91 -9.24
N THR A 75 19.94 -12.77 -9.31
CA THR A 75 19.02 -13.29 -8.30
C THR A 75 19.05 -14.82 -8.19
N GLU A 76 19.44 -15.53 -9.25
CA GLU A 76 19.41 -17.00 -9.27
C GLU A 76 20.62 -17.63 -8.57
N ASN A 77 21.78 -16.97 -8.58
CA ASN A 77 23.04 -17.55 -8.08
C ASN A 77 23.57 -16.84 -6.83
N SER A 78 23.35 -15.53 -6.71
CA SER A 78 23.85 -14.73 -5.59
C SER A 78 22.82 -14.72 -4.48
N ILE A 79 22.96 -15.62 -3.50
CA ILE A 79 21.92 -15.84 -2.48
C ILE A 79 22.50 -15.67 -1.08
N LEU A 80 21.88 -14.80 -0.27
CA LEU A 80 22.05 -14.81 1.18
C LEU A 80 20.93 -15.64 1.79
N ASN A 81 21.26 -16.87 2.24
CA ASN A 81 20.29 -17.84 2.72
C ASN A 81 20.37 -18.01 4.24
N PHE A 82 19.47 -17.36 4.98
CA PHE A 82 19.33 -17.57 6.41
C PHE A 82 18.63 -18.90 6.66
N LEU A 83 19.36 -19.86 7.25
CA LEU A 83 18.85 -21.21 7.52
C LEU A 83 17.68 -21.21 8.51
N ASN A 84 17.62 -20.20 9.37
CA ASN A 84 16.47 -19.89 10.19
C ASN A 84 15.82 -18.60 9.69
N LEU A 85 14.60 -18.72 9.18
CA LEU A 85 13.84 -17.60 8.62
C LEU A 85 13.42 -16.57 9.66
N SER A 86 13.63 -16.79 10.96
CA SER A 86 13.41 -15.76 11.99
C SER A 86 14.61 -14.80 12.14
N HIS A 87 15.73 -15.09 11.46
CA HIS A 87 16.92 -14.27 11.51
C HIS A 87 16.88 -13.09 10.54
N TYR A 88 17.63 -12.04 10.88
CA TYR A 88 17.66 -10.76 10.20
C TYR A 88 19.06 -10.41 9.70
N LEU A 89 19.10 -9.81 8.51
CA LEU A 89 20.13 -8.86 8.14
C LEU A 89 19.69 -7.48 8.66
N HIS A 90 20.31 -7.06 9.75
CA HIS A 90 19.96 -5.86 10.49
C HIS A 90 20.98 -4.75 10.21
N PHE A 91 20.52 -3.65 9.61
CA PHE A 91 21.29 -2.42 9.48
C PHE A 91 20.89 -1.44 10.58
N ASP A 92 21.79 -1.27 11.55
CA ASP A 92 21.56 -0.39 12.70
C ASP A 92 21.81 1.09 12.33
N ASN A 93 21.50 2.00 13.24
CA ASN A 93 21.58 3.45 13.05
C ASN A 93 23.00 4.00 12.79
N GLY A 94 24.03 3.20 13.04
CA GLY A 94 25.41 3.54 12.67
C GLY A 94 25.68 3.39 11.17
N VAL A 95 24.74 2.84 10.38
CA VAL A 95 24.85 2.74 8.92
C VAL A 95 24.04 3.86 8.25
N LYS A 96 24.69 4.76 7.49
CA LYS A 96 23.97 5.88 6.85
C LYS A 96 23.35 5.50 5.51
N GLU A 97 24.13 4.88 4.63
CA GLU A 97 23.70 4.52 3.26
C GLU A 97 23.77 3.01 3.03
N ILE A 98 22.73 2.43 2.43
CA ILE A 98 22.63 0.99 2.15
C ILE A 98 22.26 0.80 0.68
N GLN A 99 22.95 -0.11 0.00
CA GLN A 99 22.64 -0.55 -1.36
C GLN A 99 22.61 -2.08 -1.44
N LEU A 100 21.48 -2.65 -1.88
CA LEU A 100 21.31 -4.07 -2.14
C LEU A 100 21.00 -4.26 -3.62
N ASN A 101 21.86 -4.96 -4.37
CA ASN A 101 21.79 -5.01 -5.82
C ASN A 101 21.97 -6.43 -6.40
N SER A 102 21.03 -6.88 -7.25
CA SER A 102 21.19 -8.09 -8.07
C SER A 102 21.48 -9.38 -7.28
N LEU A 103 20.72 -9.63 -6.21
CA LEU A 103 20.85 -10.82 -5.37
C LEU A 103 19.51 -11.29 -4.81
N SER A 104 19.45 -12.54 -4.36
CA SER A 104 18.34 -13.07 -3.58
C SER A 104 18.67 -13.08 -2.08
N ILE A 105 17.67 -12.79 -1.26
CA ILE A 105 17.75 -12.88 0.20
C ILE A 105 16.62 -13.79 0.67
N ARG A 106 16.96 -14.88 1.35
CA ARG A 106 16.00 -15.74 2.05
C ARG A 106 16.20 -15.53 3.54
N GLY A 107 15.35 -14.71 4.15
CA GLY A 107 15.53 -14.17 5.50
C GLY A 107 14.99 -12.75 5.58
N ASN A 108 15.13 -12.12 6.74
CA ASN A 108 14.48 -10.83 6.97
C ASN A 108 15.44 -9.65 6.86
N LEU A 109 14.90 -8.47 6.53
CA LEU A 109 15.61 -7.19 6.51
C LEU A 109 15.09 -6.30 7.64
N TYR A 110 16.00 -5.64 8.35
CA TYR A 110 15.65 -4.59 9.31
C TYR A 110 16.48 -3.33 9.08
N PHE A 111 15.80 -2.19 8.98
CA PHE A 111 16.40 -0.87 8.79
C PHE A 111 16.09 0.06 9.98
N HIS A 112 17.14 0.56 10.64
CA HIS A 112 17.03 1.45 11.78
C HIS A 112 17.68 2.79 11.47
N ASP A 113 16.87 3.86 11.37
CA ASP A 113 17.39 5.23 11.27
C ASP A 113 18.43 5.46 10.15
N ASN A 114 18.42 4.64 9.10
CA ASN A 114 19.30 4.79 7.95
C ASN A 114 18.84 5.95 7.06
N LEU A 115 19.79 6.75 6.56
CA LEU A 115 19.49 7.96 5.79
C LEU A 115 19.00 7.63 4.38
N LYS A 116 19.67 6.69 3.70
CA LYS A 116 19.39 6.32 2.30
C LYS A 116 19.44 4.82 2.13
N ILE A 117 18.38 4.24 1.58
CA ILE A 117 18.30 2.81 1.26
C ILE A 117 17.95 2.66 -0.21
N ASN A 118 18.73 1.87 -0.94
CA ASN A 118 18.45 1.50 -2.33
C ASN A 118 18.45 -0.02 -2.47
N ILE A 119 17.33 -0.58 -2.94
CA ILE A 119 17.14 -2.00 -3.20
C ILE A 119 16.77 -2.13 -4.67
N GLN A 120 17.63 -2.79 -5.46
CA GLN A 120 17.48 -2.85 -6.90
C GLN A 120 17.75 -4.26 -7.44
N ASN A 121 16.83 -4.79 -8.25
CA ASN A 121 16.94 -6.15 -8.82
C ASN A 121 17.16 -7.20 -7.71
N VAL A 122 16.38 -7.13 -6.64
CA VAL A 122 16.49 -8.07 -5.51
C VAL A 122 15.25 -8.94 -5.46
N HIS A 123 15.45 -10.22 -5.16
CA HIS A 123 14.37 -11.13 -4.80
C HIS A 123 14.44 -11.41 -3.29
N LEU A 124 13.38 -11.09 -2.56
CA LEU A 124 13.29 -11.34 -1.12
C LEU A 124 12.23 -12.39 -0.82
N THR A 125 12.62 -13.42 -0.06
CA THR A 125 11.71 -14.33 0.63
C THR A 125 11.87 -14.13 2.14
N GLY A 126 10.97 -13.38 2.77
CA GLY A 126 11.12 -12.95 4.18
C GLY A 126 10.32 -11.72 4.51
N ASN A 127 10.65 -11.06 5.62
CA ASN A 127 9.97 -9.84 6.07
C ASN A 127 10.88 -8.62 5.93
N ILE A 128 10.27 -7.44 5.73
CA ILE A 128 10.97 -6.15 5.76
C ILE A 128 10.40 -5.35 6.92
N ASN A 129 11.28 -4.92 7.82
CA ASN A 129 10.92 -4.05 8.92
C ASN A 129 11.74 -2.76 8.86
N SER A 130 11.12 -1.65 9.20
CA SER A 130 11.85 -0.40 9.41
C SER A 130 11.34 0.38 10.62
N LYS A 131 12.23 1.20 11.17
CA LYS A 131 11.91 2.19 12.20
C LYS A 131 12.75 3.44 11.99
N PHE A 132 12.08 4.56 11.72
CA PHE A 132 12.70 5.87 11.51
C PHE A 132 12.17 6.92 12.50
N ASP A 133 12.94 7.14 13.55
CA ASP A 133 12.73 8.22 14.50
C ASP A 133 13.39 9.51 13.97
N ILE A 134 14.55 9.38 13.31
CA ILE A 134 15.22 10.50 12.62
C ILE A 134 14.78 10.61 11.15
N ARG A 135 15.14 11.73 10.49
CA ARG A 135 14.81 11.96 9.08
C ARG A 135 15.51 10.94 8.17
N ASN A 136 14.74 10.10 7.51
CA ASN A 136 15.18 9.32 6.34
C ASN A 136 14.96 10.15 5.06
N GLU A 137 15.98 10.18 4.18
CA GLU A 137 15.87 10.86 2.89
C GLU A 137 15.06 10.04 1.91
N TYR A 138 15.38 8.73 1.77
CA TYR A 138 14.60 7.81 0.94
C TYR A 138 14.84 6.33 1.25
N ILE A 139 13.87 5.53 0.83
CA ILE A 139 13.91 4.08 0.66
C ILE A 139 13.42 3.78 -0.75
N ASN A 140 14.35 3.52 -1.66
CA ASN A 140 14.04 3.20 -3.05
C ASN A 140 14.05 1.68 -3.24
N ILE A 141 12.95 1.12 -3.71
CA ILE A 141 12.76 -0.29 -4.03
C ILE A 141 12.39 -0.36 -5.52
N SER A 142 13.22 -1.01 -6.32
CA SER A 142 13.04 -1.05 -7.78
C SER A 142 13.37 -2.42 -8.36
N ASN A 143 12.60 -2.85 -9.36
CA ASN A 143 12.74 -4.18 -9.98
C ASN A 143 12.80 -5.27 -8.92
N PHE A 144 11.98 -5.13 -7.88
CA PHE A 144 11.99 -5.98 -6.71
C PHE A 144 10.95 -7.08 -6.86
N LYS A 145 11.31 -8.29 -6.47
CA LYS A 145 10.37 -9.40 -6.32
C LYS A 145 10.27 -9.76 -4.84
N TYR A 146 9.06 -9.74 -4.32
CA TYR A 146 8.77 -10.13 -2.95
C TYR A 146 7.89 -11.37 -2.90
N GLU A 147 8.30 -12.33 -2.08
CA GLU A 147 7.48 -13.47 -1.68
C GLU A 147 7.47 -13.56 -0.15
N SER A 148 6.30 -13.71 0.44
CA SER A 148 6.19 -13.93 1.88
C SER A 148 6.86 -15.24 2.29
N SER A 149 7.58 -15.25 3.40
CA SER A 149 8.12 -16.48 3.98
C SER A 149 7.06 -17.27 4.75
N SER A 150 7.36 -18.50 5.16
CA SER A 150 6.49 -19.29 6.02
C SER A 150 6.37 -18.76 7.46
N ASN A 151 7.14 -17.73 7.83
CA ASN A 151 7.06 -17.15 9.16
C ASN A 151 5.92 -16.14 9.23
N GLU A 152 5.00 -16.41 10.14
CA GLU A 152 3.88 -15.51 10.42
C GLU A 152 4.35 -14.18 10.99
N SER A 153 3.71 -13.10 10.55
CA SER A 153 3.89 -11.75 11.03
C SER A 153 2.59 -10.97 10.88
N ASP A 154 2.37 -9.97 11.74
CA ASP A 154 1.22 -9.07 11.57
C ASP A 154 1.22 -8.47 10.17
N ASN A 155 2.31 -7.82 9.77
CA ASN A 155 2.51 -7.36 8.41
C ASN A 155 3.84 -7.88 7.89
N CYS A 156 3.82 -8.40 6.66
CA CYS A 156 4.97 -8.97 5.98
C CYS A 156 6.05 -7.91 5.67
N ILE A 157 5.60 -6.70 5.28
CA ILE A 157 6.42 -5.51 5.11
C ILE A 157 5.85 -4.44 6.04
N ASN A 158 6.62 -4.03 7.04
CA ASN A 158 6.20 -3.06 8.05
C ASN A 158 7.16 -1.86 8.05
N LEU A 159 6.72 -0.77 7.44
CA LEU A 159 7.49 0.45 7.22
C LEU A 159 7.02 1.53 8.19
N ARG A 160 7.75 1.70 9.30
CA ARG A 160 7.47 2.76 10.28
C ARG A 160 8.31 3.98 9.99
N GLY A 161 7.76 4.86 9.18
CA GLY A 161 8.36 6.08 8.65
C GLY A 161 9.22 5.85 7.41
N GLY A 162 9.86 6.92 6.96
CA GLY A 162 10.74 6.96 5.79
C GLY A 162 10.04 7.36 4.51
N ASN A 163 10.78 7.98 3.58
CA ASN A 163 10.26 8.37 2.27
C ASN A 163 10.39 7.17 1.31
N VAL A 164 9.31 6.46 1.08
CA VAL A 164 9.33 5.18 0.36
C VAL A 164 8.96 5.39 -1.10
N ASN A 165 9.75 4.82 -2.01
CA ASN A 165 9.46 4.76 -3.44
C ASN A 165 9.58 3.31 -3.92
N ILE A 166 8.48 2.75 -4.38
CA ILE A 166 8.38 1.41 -4.96
C ILE A 166 8.10 1.56 -6.45
N ASN A 167 8.96 1.00 -7.30
CA ASN A 167 8.82 1.10 -8.75
C ASN A 167 9.07 -0.23 -9.45
N ASN A 168 8.28 -0.54 -10.49
CA ASN A 168 8.44 -1.71 -11.35
C ASN A 168 8.69 -3.00 -10.54
N SER A 169 7.88 -3.25 -9.52
CA SER A 169 8.10 -4.30 -8.53
C SER A 169 6.87 -5.20 -8.39
N THR A 170 7.08 -6.41 -7.88
CA THR A 170 6.06 -7.45 -7.77
C THR A 170 6.03 -8.02 -6.36
N PHE A 171 4.86 -8.08 -5.75
CA PHE A 171 4.67 -8.55 -4.38
C PHE A 171 3.60 -9.62 -4.28
N PHE A 172 3.96 -10.75 -3.69
CA PHE A 172 3.06 -11.86 -3.41
C PHE A 172 2.93 -12.06 -1.90
N GLY A 173 1.72 -11.83 -1.39
CA GLY A 173 1.36 -12.16 -0.01
C GLY A 173 0.99 -13.63 0.16
N SER A 174 0.76 -13.99 1.41
CA SER A 174 0.19 -15.29 1.78
C SER A 174 -0.49 -15.18 3.15
N SER A 175 -0.97 -16.31 3.67
CA SER A 175 -1.54 -16.40 5.02
C SER A 175 -0.54 -16.06 6.13
N SER A 176 0.76 -15.95 5.83
CA SER A 176 1.76 -15.50 6.80
C SER A 176 1.67 -14.00 7.10
N CYS A 177 1.01 -13.21 6.24
CA CYS A 177 0.73 -11.79 6.45
C CYS A 177 -0.63 -11.64 7.17
N GLN A 178 -0.63 -11.75 8.50
CA GLN A 178 -1.85 -11.94 9.29
C GLN A 178 -2.81 -10.74 9.27
N ASN A 179 -2.27 -9.53 9.15
CA ASN A 179 -3.03 -8.29 8.98
C ASN A 179 -3.00 -7.86 7.53
N ARG A 180 -1.84 -7.41 7.00
CA ARG A 180 -1.72 -6.89 5.62
C ARG A 180 -0.33 -7.18 5.03
N LEU A 181 -0.23 -7.22 3.71
CA LEU A 181 1.04 -7.41 3.01
C LEU A 181 2.03 -6.28 3.32
N ILE A 182 1.58 -5.03 3.23
CA ILE A 182 2.38 -3.83 3.49
C ILE A 182 1.63 -2.95 4.49
N ASN A 183 2.28 -2.64 5.61
CA ASN A 183 1.91 -1.55 6.49
C ASN A 183 2.89 -0.40 6.32
N TYR A 184 2.37 0.78 5.96
CA TYR A 184 3.10 2.02 5.89
C TYR A 184 2.53 3.01 6.90
N ASN A 185 3.33 3.37 7.90
CA ASN A 185 2.99 4.41 8.87
C ASN A 185 3.91 5.61 8.67
N GLY A 186 3.38 6.74 8.23
CA GLY A 186 4.13 7.97 8.00
C GLY A 186 4.60 8.69 9.28
N ASN A 187 4.37 8.12 10.47
CA ASN A 187 4.76 8.61 11.80
C ASN A 187 4.18 9.98 12.20
N GLY A 188 3.13 10.46 11.53
CA GLY A 188 2.49 11.75 11.86
C GLY A 188 3.35 12.97 11.49
N ASP A 189 2.79 14.16 11.65
CA ASP A 189 3.44 15.46 11.40
C ASP A 189 3.93 15.69 9.96
N ASP A 190 3.18 15.24 8.95
CA ASP A 190 3.43 15.56 7.53
C ASP A 190 4.84 15.17 7.04
N LYS A 191 5.44 14.13 7.65
CA LYS A 191 6.88 13.86 7.54
C LYS A 191 7.28 13.01 6.34
N TYR A 192 6.46 12.02 5.99
CA TYR A 192 6.88 10.93 5.12
C TYR A 192 5.88 10.61 4.01
N ASN A 193 6.46 10.36 2.83
CA ASN A 193 5.74 10.09 1.59
C ASN A 193 5.88 8.61 1.18
N LEU A 194 4.86 8.10 0.49
CA LEU A 194 4.89 6.80 -0.16
C LEU A 194 4.55 6.99 -1.64
N ILE A 195 5.41 6.49 -2.52
CA ILE A 195 5.19 6.50 -3.96
C ILE A 195 5.23 5.06 -4.45
N ILE A 196 4.19 4.61 -5.17
CA ILE A 196 4.09 3.28 -5.77
C ILE A 196 3.80 3.45 -7.26
N LYS A 197 4.66 2.93 -8.13
CA LYS A 197 4.56 3.07 -9.58
C LYS A 197 4.82 1.76 -10.31
N ASP A 198 4.08 1.54 -11.39
CA ASP A 198 4.33 0.46 -12.36
C ASP A 198 4.45 -0.93 -11.70
N SER A 199 3.71 -1.17 -10.61
CA SER A 199 3.92 -2.33 -9.73
C SER A 199 2.70 -3.25 -9.65
N TYR A 200 2.95 -4.49 -9.25
CA TYR A 200 1.93 -5.54 -9.13
C TYR A 200 1.90 -6.09 -7.70
N PHE A 201 0.70 -6.21 -7.15
CA PHE A 201 0.47 -6.73 -5.80
C PHE A 201 -0.63 -7.79 -5.85
N SER A 202 -0.34 -8.98 -5.29
CA SER A 202 -1.32 -10.03 -5.10
C SER A 202 -1.40 -10.45 -3.65
N GLY A 203 -2.61 -10.50 -3.11
CA GLY A 203 -2.89 -11.11 -1.81
C GLY A 203 -3.01 -12.63 -1.85
N GLU A 204 -2.98 -13.25 -3.05
CA GLU A 204 -3.18 -14.68 -3.28
C GLU A 204 -4.44 -15.27 -2.60
N TYR A 205 -5.48 -14.44 -2.43
CA TYR A 205 -6.71 -14.69 -1.66
C TYR A 205 -6.47 -15.02 -0.17
N GLN A 206 -5.31 -14.67 0.35
CA GLN A 206 -4.89 -15.02 1.71
C GLN A 206 -4.65 -13.84 2.62
N CYS A 207 -4.35 -12.65 2.07
CA CYS A 207 -4.23 -11.43 2.86
C CYS A 207 -4.71 -10.18 2.11
N PRO A 208 -5.03 -9.09 2.83
CA PRO A 208 -5.17 -7.76 2.25
C PRO A 208 -3.79 -7.17 1.88
N ILE A 209 -3.79 -6.08 1.10
CA ILE A 209 -2.56 -5.54 0.52
C ILE A 209 -1.99 -4.37 1.33
N LEU A 210 -2.63 -3.21 1.32
CA LEU A 210 -2.07 -1.96 1.88
C LEU A 210 -2.76 -1.53 3.17
N ASP A 211 -1.97 -1.22 4.19
CA ASP A 211 -2.32 -0.38 5.34
C ASP A 211 -1.56 0.93 5.23
N ILE A 212 -2.26 2.05 5.21
CA ILE A 212 -1.66 3.39 5.11
C ILE A 212 -2.16 4.22 6.29
N ILE A 213 -1.24 4.62 7.15
CA ILE A 213 -1.55 5.34 8.38
C ILE A 213 -0.69 6.60 8.44
N ASN A 214 -1.30 7.76 8.69
CA ASN A 214 -0.61 9.04 8.88
C ASN A 214 0.34 9.42 7.73
N GLY A 215 -0.08 9.15 6.49
CA GLY A 215 0.68 9.41 5.28
C GLY A 215 0.52 10.85 4.77
N PHE A 216 1.63 11.56 4.54
CA PHE A 216 1.58 12.96 4.11
C PHE A 216 1.28 13.14 2.63
N ASN A 217 1.90 12.34 1.77
CA ASN A 217 1.64 12.33 0.34
C ASN A 217 1.82 10.90 -0.18
N ILE A 218 0.70 10.27 -0.49
CA ILE A 218 0.65 8.89 -0.97
C ILE A 218 0.24 8.91 -2.43
N ASP A 219 1.19 8.63 -3.34
CA ASP A 219 1.00 8.64 -4.80
C ASP A 219 1.12 7.21 -5.33
N ILE A 220 -0.02 6.61 -5.72
CA ILE A 220 -0.11 5.27 -6.28
C ILE A 220 -0.54 5.40 -7.74
N ASN A 221 0.29 4.94 -8.68
CA ASN A 221 0.02 5.12 -10.10
C ASN A 221 0.37 3.88 -10.93
N ASN A 222 -0.40 3.65 -12.00
CA ASN A 222 -0.16 2.63 -13.02
C ASN A 222 0.16 1.24 -12.44
N SER A 223 -0.62 0.81 -11.45
CA SER A 223 -0.35 -0.41 -10.69
C SER A 223 -1.56 -1.34 -10.65
N ILE A 224 -1.31 -2.62 -10.41
CA ILE A 224 -2.34 -3.67 -10.36
C ILE A 224 -2.39 -4.26 -8.95
N PHE A 225 -3.61 -4.36 -8.42
CA PHE A 225 -3.92 -4.96 -7.13
C PHE A 225 -4.94 -6.07 -7.34
N GLU A 226 -4.56 -7.32 -7.07
CA GLU A 226 -5.48 -8.44 -7.27
C GLU A 226 -5.49 -9.47 -6.15
N LYS A 227 -6.56 -10.28 -6.14
CA LYS A 227 -6.70 -11.42 -5.23
C LYS A 227 -6.51 -11.03 -3.77
N ALA A 228 -6.92 -9.83 -3.39
CA ALA A 228 -6.86 -9.40 -2.01
C ALA A 228 -8.02 -9.99 -1.21
N TYR A 229 -7.76 -10.45 0.01
CA TYR A 229 -8.79 -10.95 0.91
C TYR A 229 -8.66 -10.38 2.31
N SER A 230 -9.69 -9.68 2.77
CA SER A 230 -9.83 -9.20 4.16
C SER A 230 -10.87 -10.05 4.89
N SER A 231 -10.42 -10.77 5.91
CA SER A 231 -11.26 -11.61 6.75
C SER A 231 -12.07 -10.78 7.76
N GLU A 232 -13.01 -11.41 8.48
CA GLU A 232 -13.82 -10.76 9.52
C GLU A 232 -13.00 -10.22 10.69
N SER A 233 -11.77 -10.71 10.90
CA SER A 233 -10.88 -10.28 11.97
C SER A 233 -10.02 -9.07 11.60
N ILE A 234 -10.06 -8.64 10.34
CA ILE A 234 -9.23 -7.55 9.81
C ILE A 234 -10.19 -6.44 9.36
N GLU A 235 -9.90 -5.19 9.74
CA GLU A 235 -10.66 -4.05 9.23
C GLU A 235 -10.66 -4.06 7.70
N GLY A 236 -11.77 -3.67 7.09
CA GLY A 236 -12.01 -3.94 5.68
C GLY A 236 -11.14 -3.15 4.71
N GLY A 237 -11.53 -3.07 3.44
CA GLY A 237 -10.68 -2.55 2.37
C GLY A 237 -9.57 -3.53 2.05
N SER A 238 -9.90 -4.57 1.27
CA SER A 238 -8.96 -5.65 0.96
C SER A 238 -7.73 -5.16 0.18
N VAL A 239 -7.91 -4.17 -0.70
CA VAL A 239 -6.79 -3.55 -1.41
C VAL A 239 -6.10 -2.51 -0.54
N MET A 240 -6.86 -1.57 0.02
CA MET A 240 -6.29 -0.49 0.81
C MET A 240 -7.20 -0.08 1.97
N HIS A 241 -6.61 -0.09 3.16
CA HIS A 241 -7.09 0.60 4.34
C HIS A 241 -6.25 1.86 4.53
N ALA A 242 -6.89 3.02 4.62
CA ALA A 242 -6.20 4.30 4.74
C ALA A 242 -6.80 5.16 5.85
N LEU A 243 -5.93 5.66 6.72
CA LEU A 243 -6.25 6.42 7.92
C LEU A 243 -5.43 7.71 8.00
N ASN A 244 -6.07 8.86 8.27
CA ASN A 244 -5.41 10.14 8.56
C ASN A 244 -4.33 10.52 7.52
N SER A 245 -4.66 10.42 6.23
CA SER A 245 -3.67 10.52 5.15
C SER A 245 -4.16 11.39 3.99
N TYR A 246 -3.22 11.86 3.16
CA TYR A 246 -3.49 12.39 1.82
C TYR A 246 -3.13 11.33 0.78
N VAL A 247 -4.13 10.84 0.04
CA VAL A 247 -3.96 9.69 -0.86
C VAL A 247 -4.45 9.98 -2.26
N TYR A 248 -3.60 9.71 -3.25
CA TYR A 248 -3.88 9.86 -4.66
C TYR A 248 -3.60 8.53 -5.36
N ILE A 249 -4.61 7.93 -5.97
CA ILE A 249 -4.51 6.67 -6.72
C ILE A 249 -5.00 6.85 -8.14
N LYS A 250 -4.14 6.56 -9.13
CA LYS A 250 -4.41 6.84 -10.54
C LYS A 250 -4.05 5.71 -11.48
N ASN A 251 -4.82 5.54 -12.56
CA ASN A 251 -4.52 4.58 -13.63
C ASN A 251 -4.27 3.16 -13.11
N CYS A 252 -5.01 2.72 -12.08
CA CYS A 252 -4.80 1.42 -11.45
C CYS A 252 -5.92 0.44 -11.79
N THR A 253 -5.58 -0.85 -11.78
CA THR A 253 -6.54 -1.94 -11.90
C THR A 253 -6.67 -2.68 -10.57
N LEU A 254 -7.91 -2.88 -10.13
CA LEU A 254 -8.26 -3.58 -8.89
C LEU A 254 -9.13 -4.78 -9.27
N LYS A 255 -8.64 -6.01 -9.09
CA LYS A 255 -9.33 -7.20 -9.60
C LYS A 255 -9.43 -8.35 -8.59
N ASP A 256 -10.57 -9.03 -8.58
CA ASP A 256 -10.79 -10.26 -7.80
C ASP A 256 -10.55 -10.06 -6.29
N ASN A 257 -11.13 -9.00 -5.72
CA ASN A 257 -10.88 -8.59 -4.35
C ASN A 257 -12.12 -8.79 -3.46
N LEU A 258 -11.94 -9.30 -2.25
CA LEU A 258 -13.04 -9.59 -1.32
C LEU A 258 -12.72 -9.08 0.08
N SER A 259 -13.66 -8.35 0.68
CA SER A 259 -13.67 -8.09 2.12
C SER A 259 -14.91 -8.69 2.76
N SER A 260 -14.72 -9.43 3.84
CA SER A 260 -15.81 -9.87 4.72
C SER A 260 -16.39 -8.72 5.53
N GLU A 261 -15.64 -7.62 5.67
CA GLU A 261 -16.03 -6.38 6.35
C GLU A 261 -16.38 -5.28 5.34
N LYS A 262 -16.61 -4.04 5.83
CA LYS A 262 -16.96 -2.89 4.99
C LYS A 262 -15.80 -2.52 4.05
N GLY A 263 -16.08 -2.03 2.85
CA GLY A 263 -15.04 -1.64 1.90
C GLY A 263 -14.45 -2.84 1.16
N GLY A 264 -14.90 -3.12 -0.07
CA GLY A 264 -14.33 -4.22 -0.83
C GLY A 264 -12.91 -3.90 -1.29
N ALA A 265 -12.72 -2.86 -2.11
CA ALA A 265 -11.38 -2.35 -2.42
C ALA A 265 -10.85 -1.46 -1.30
N PHE A 266 -11.64 -0.45 -0.92
CA PHE A 266 -11.19 0.66 -0.09
C PHE A 266 -11.96 0.75 1.23
N TYR A 267 -11.22 0.93 2.32
CA TYR A 267 -11.75 1.41 3.59
C TYR A 267 -10.98 2.69 3.94
N LEU A 268 -11.70 3.81 3.89
CA LEU A 268 -11.12 5.15 4.03
C LEU A 268 -11.68 5.81 5.29
N TYR A 269 -10.79 6.17 6.22
CA TYR A 269 -11.18 6.76 7.49
C TYR A 269 -10.40 8.04 7.75
N ASP A 270 -11.10 9.13 8.04
CA ASP A 270 -10.51 10.40 8.46
C ASP A 270 -9.38 10.91 7.53
N LEU A 271 -9.55 10.72 6.21
CA LEU A 271 -8.59 11.21 5.23
C LEU A 271 -8.60 12.74 5.15
N TYR A 272 -7.42 13.33 4.93
CA TYR A 272 -7.28 14.78 4.77
C TYR A 272 -7.51 15.21 3.32
N ASP A 273 -7.15 14.36 2.36
CA ASP A 273 -7.53 14.46 0.95
C ASP A 273 -7.52 13.06 0.33
N PHE A 274 -8.39 12.84 -0.66
CA PHE A 274 -8.44 11.58 -1.40
C PHE A 274 -8.85 11.83 -2.85
N GLU A 275 -8.06 11.31 -3.79
CA GLU A 275 -8.40 11.31 -5.21
C GLU A 275 -8.16 9.92 -5.81
N ALA A 276 -9.21 9.34 -6.38
CA ALA A 276 -9.14 8.16 -7.24
C ALA A 276 -9.49 8.59 -8.67
N ASP A 277 -8.59 8.35 -9.62
CA ASP A 277 -8.78 8.76 -11.02
C ASP A 277 -8.38 7.67 -12.00
N HIS A 278 -9.21 7.41 -13.02
CA HIS A 278 -8.96 6.36 -14.03
C HIS A 278 -8.71 4.98 -13.41
N LEU A 279 -9.69 4.47 -12.65
CA LEU A 279 -9.60 3.14 -12.05
C LEU A 279 -10.50 2.14 -12.76
N ASP A 280 -9.93 0.97 -13.05
CA ASP A 280 -10.66 -0.20 -13.54
C ASP A 280 -10.81 -1.21 -12.40
N ILE A 281 -12.05 -1.50 -12.01
CA ILE A 281 -12.39 -2.32 -10.85
C ILE A 281 -13.22 -3.51 -11.32
N PHE A 282 -12.72 -4.73 -11.08
CA PHE A 282 -13.34 -5.96 -11.55
C PHE A 282 -13.55 -6.93 -10.39
N ASN A 283 -14.70 -7.60 -10.35
CA ASN A 283 -14.96 -8.69 -9.40
C ASN A 283 -14.54 -8.34 -7.97
N THR A 284 -14.91 -7.14 -7.52
CA THR A 284 -14.52 -6.61 -6.21
C THR A 284 -15.75 -6.38 -5.35
N THR A 285 -15.76 -6.97 -4.15
CA THR A 285 -16.97 -7.07 -3.31
C THR A 285 -16.68 -6.91 -1.82
N SER A 286 -17.65 -6.35 -1.08
CA SER A 286 -17.75 -6.42 0.37
C SER A 286 -18.99 -7.22 0.78
N LEU A 287 -18.87 -8.09 1.79
CA LEU A 287 -20.03 -8.80 2.34
C LEU A 287 -20.92 -7.92 3.22
N LYS A 288 -20.40 -6.81 3.75
CA LYS A 288 -21.16 -5.89 4.59
C LYS A 288 -21.64 -4.68 3.80
N LEU A 289 -20.77 -3.71 3.55
CA LEU A 289 -21.16 -2.41 3.03
C LEU A 289 -20.03 -1.78 2.20
N GLY A 290 -20.35 -1.19 1.06
CA GLY A 290 -19.37 -0.45 0.25
C GLY A 290 -18.43 -1.39 -0.51
N SER A 291 -18.94 -2.07 -1.52
CA SER A 291 -18.21 -3.09 -2.27
C SER A 291 -17.05 -2.53 -3.09
N MET A 292 -17.13 -1.29 -3.59
CA MET A 292 -15.94 -0.59 -4.04
C MET A 292 -15.28 0.10 -2.85
N SER A 293 -15.99 1.02 -2.20
CA SER A 293 -15.41 1.85 -1.13
C SER A 293 -16.35 2.02 0.06
N TYR A 294 -15.77 2.01 1.24
CA TYR A 294 -16.41 2.48 2.46
C TYR A 294 -15.66 3.70 2.99
N ILE A 295 -16.39 4.76 3.30
CA ILE A 295 -15.82 6.06 3.71
C ILE A 295 -16.52 6.54 4.97
N SER A 296 -15.73 6.87 6.00
CA SER A 296 -16.21 7.43 7.26
C SER A 296 -15.30 8.58 7.69
N THR A 297 -15.90 9.72 8.04
CA THR A 297 -15.15 10.93 8.41
C THR A 297 -15.71 11.53 9.70
N SER A 298 -14.85 11.72 10.68
CA SER A 298 -15.13 12.41 11.93
C SER A 298 -15.52 13.87 11.69
N GLU A 299 -16.40 14.42 12.54
CA GLU A 299 -17.02 15.75 12.33
C GLU A 299 -16.03 16.92 12.24
N ASN A 300 -14.83 16.77 12.80
CA ASN A 300 -13.77 17.78 12.80
C ASN A 300 -12.93 17.79 11.51
N ILE A 301 -13.16 16.86 10.59
CA ILE A 301 -12.42 16.76 9.33
C ILE A 301 -13.33 17.19 8.19
N ASN A 302 -12.88 18.21 7.45
CA ASN A 302 -13.57 18.75 6.29
C ASN A 302 -12.74 18.46 5.03
N SER A 303 -12.78 17.22 4.57
CA SER A 303 -12.14 16.75 3.35
C SER A 303 -13.18 16.25 2.37
N ILE A 304 -12.83 16.24 1.07
CA ILE A 304 -13.70 15.73 0.01
C ILE A 304 -12.96 14.59 -0.67
N ALA A 305 -13.52 13.38 -0.61
CA ALA A 305 -13.01 12.26 -1.40
C ALA A 305 -13.56 12.33 -2.83
N LYS A 306 -12.66 12.34 -3.81
CA LYS A 306 -12.98 12.48 -5.23
C LYS A 306 -12.76 11.16 -5.96
N PHE A 307 -13.73 10.79 -6.80
CA PHE A 307 -13.67 9.62 -7.66
C PHE A 307 -14.02 10.05 -9.08
N THR A 308 -13.04 9.98 -9.98
CA THR A 308 -13.19 10.43 -11.37
C THR A 308 -12.82 9.33 -12.35
N ASN A 309 -13.57 9.21 -13.45
CA ASN A 309 -13.28 8.25 -14.51
C ASN A 309 -13.16 6.80 -13.99
N ILE A 310 -14.17 6.33 -13.28
CA ILE A 310 -14.15 5.01 -12.64
C ILE A 310 -14.98 4.02 -13.46
N LYS A 311 -14.45 2.82 -13.64
CA LYS A 311 -15.13 1.69 -14.26
C LYS A 311 -15.22 0.55 -13.25
N GLN A 312 -16.42 0.10 -12.91
CA GLN A 312 -16.66 -1.02 -11.99
C GLN A 312 -17.48 -2.13 -12.65
N ILE A 313 -16.98 -3.37 -12.66
CA ILE A 313 -17.65 -4.50 -13.30
C ILE A 313 -17.69 -5.71 -12.37
N ASP A 314 -18.83 -6.41 -12.39
CA ASP A 314 -19.07 -7.70 -11.71
C ASP A 314 -18.95 -7.63 -10.19
N THR A 315 -19.66 -6.70 -9.56
CA THR A 315 -19.68 -6.62 -8.09
C THR A 315 -20.84 -7.38 -7.48
N GLY A 316 -20.53 -8.14 -6.43
CA GLY A 316 -21.47 -8.90 -5.65
C GLY A 316 -21.62 -10.34 -6.14
N ASN A 317 -22.86 -10.80 -6.25
CA ASN A 317 -23.23 -12.15 -6.67
C ASN A 317 -22.58 -13.27 -5.81
N ILE A 318 -22.26 -12.97 -4.56
CA ILE A 318 -21.63 -13.88 -3.61
C ILE A 318 -22.51 -14.05 -2.36
N LEU A 319 -22.56 -15.26 -1.83
CA LEU A 319 -23.32 -15.58 -0.63
C LEU A 319 -22.76 -14.81 0.58
N GLY A 320 -23.66 -14.31 1.44
CA GLY A 320 -23.29 -13.61 2.68
C GLY A 320 -23.34 -12.09 2.61
N MET A 321 -23.64 -11.50 1.45
CA MET A 321 -23.84 -10.05 1.32
C MET A 321 -25.09 -9.57 2.06
N THR A 322 -24.97 -8.53 2.90
CA THR A 322 -26.06 -8.11 3.82
C THR A 322 -26.55 -6.66 3.65
N ASN A 323 -25.67 -5.65 3.60
CA ASN A 323 -26.11 -4.24 3.77
C ASN A 323 -26.09 -3.40 2.48
N GLY A 324 -25.80 -4.00 1.32
CA GLY A 324 -25.74 -3.29 0.04
C GLY A 324 -24.52 -2.37 -0.07
N GLY A 325 -24.69 -1.21 -0.69
CA GLY A 325 -23.57 -0.35 -1.07
C GLY A 325 -22.71 -1.04 -2.12
N LEU A 326 -23.31 -1.46 -3.23
CA LEU A 326 -22.60 -2.15 -4.31
C LEU A 326 -21.52 -1.26 -4.95
N ILE A 327 -21.62 0.06 -4.78
CA ILE A 327 -20.57 1.00 -5.14
C ILE A 327 -19.95 1.55 -3.84
N MET A 328 -20.67 2.41 -3.11
CA MET A 328 -20.14 3.01 -1.88
C MET A 328 -21.06 2.92 -0.67
N GLY A 329 -20.44 2.88 0.51
CA GLY A 329 -21.07 3.16 1.79
C GLY A 329 -20.43 4.38 2.46
N LEU A 330 -21.23 5.38 2.79
CA LEU A 330 -20.80 6.65 3.37
C LEU A 330 -21.40 6.83 4.76
N GLU A 331 -20.56 7.09 5.76
CA GLU A 331 -21.01 7.31 7.14
C GLU A 331 -20.43 8.62 7.72
N LYS A 332 -21.01 9.05 8.84
CA LYS A 332 -20.62 10.25 9.61
C LYS A 332 -20.63 11.53 8.77
N SER A 333 -19.56 12.32 8.79
CA SER A 333 -19.42 13.59 8.07
C SER A 333 -18.68 13.43 6.75
N SER A 334 -18.69 12.23 6.14
CA SER A 334 -18.00 12.00 4.87
C SER A 334 -18.57 12.86 3.75
N ASN A 335 -17.70 13.44 2.93
CA ASN A 335 -18.08 14.24 1.77
C ASN A 335 -17.42 13.66 0.52
N VAL A 336 -18.25 13.29 -0.45
CA VAL A 336 -17.81 12.56 -1.64
C VAL A 336 -18.27 13.26 -2.91
N LEU A 337 -17.35 13.37 -3.86
CA LEU A 337 -17.60 13.81 -5.23
C LEU A 337 -17.28 12.67 -6.19
N ILE A 338 -18.24 12.33 -7.05
CA ILE A 338 -18.08 11.34 -8.12
C ILE A 338 -18.36 12.00 -9.45
N ASP A 339 -17.48 11.81 -10.43
CA ASP A 339 -17.71 12.27 -11.80
C ASP A 339 -17.25 11.22 -12.81
N ASN A 340 -18.07 10.99 -13.84
CA ASN A 340 -17.81 10.01 -14.90
C ASN A 340 -17.59 8.59 -14.36
N TYR A 341 -18.69 7.94 -13.98
CA TYR A 341 -18.69 6.61 -13.38
C TYR A 341 -19.48 5.63 -14.25
N TYR A 342 -18.84 4.56 -14.71
CA TYR A 342 -19.50 3.46 -15.39
C TYR A 342 -19.52 2.21 -14.49
N ALA A 343 -20.68 1.56 -14.39
CA ALA A 343 -20.82 0.29 -13.71
C ALA A 343 -21.59 -0.76 -14.51
N GLU A 344 -21.20 -2.03 -14.36
CA GLU A 344 -21.88 -3.18 -14.98
C GLU A 344 -21.98 -4.35 -13.99
N ASN A 345 -23.10 -5.07 -14.04
CA ASN A 345 -23.36 -6.28 -13.25
C ASN A 345 -23.18 -6.07 -11.73
N LEU A 346 -23.86 -5.06 -11.18
CA LEU A 346 -23.95 -4.83 -9.73
C LEU A 346 -25.10 -5.67 -9.14
N ILE A 347 -24.81 -6.83 -8.55
CA ILE A 347 -25.86 -7.80 -8.18
C ILE A 347 -25.72 -8.20 -6.72
N ASN A 348 -26.76 -8.01 -5.91
CA ASN A 348 -26.93 -8.75 -4.64
C ASN A 348 -28.24 -9.55 -4.70
N PRO A 349 -28.18 -10.86 -4.99
CA PRO A 349 -29.39 -11.68 -5.14
C PRO A 349 -29.97 -12.13 -3.78
N TYR A 350 -29.25 -11.88 -2.68
CA TYR A 350 -29.61 -12.37 -1.35
C TYR A 350 -30.36 -11.31 -0.54
N GLU A 351 -29.86 -10.08 -0.54
CA GLU A 351 -30.36 -8.99 0.31
C GLU A 351 -30.46 -7.65 -0.46
N THR A 352 -30.18 -6.54 0.22
CA THR A 352 -30.19 -5.19 -0.36
C THR A 352 -29.04 -5.00 -1.35
N ALA A 353 -29.35 -4.44 -2.52
CA ALA A 353 -28.38 -4.16 -3.60
C ALA A 353 -28.23 -2.67 -3.90
N CYS A 354 -28.41 -1.81 -2.91
CA CYS A 354 -28.30 -0.37 -3.11
C CYS A 354 -26.91 -0.03 -3.68
N ALA A 355 -26.81 0.79 -4.74
CA ALA A 355 -25.52 1.26 -5.24
C ALA A 355 -24.80 2.13 -4.19
N PHE A 356 -25.51 3.10 -3.62
CA PHE A 356 -24.99 4.06 -2.65
C PHE A 356 -25.80 4.05 -1.36
N VAL A 357 -25.16 3.65 -0.26
CA VAL A 357 -25.73 3.80 1.09
C VAL A 357 -25.10 5.01 1.75
N VAL A 358 -25.93 5.92 2.24
CA VAL A 358 -25.49 7.19 2.83
C VAL A 358 -26.12 7.34 4.21
N SER A 359 -25.33 7.63 5.23
CA SER A 359 -25.85 7.74 6.60
C SER A 359 -25.35 8.98 7.34
N GLU A 360 -26.02 9.29 8.45
CA GLU A 360 -25.65 10.37 9.37
C GLU A 360 -25.64 11.76 8.69
N TYR A 361 -24.50 12.45 8.64
CA TYR A 361 -24.33 13.80 8.11
C TYR A 361 -23.63 13.83 6.75
N ALA A 362 -23.54 12.67 6.08
CA ALA A 362 -22.72 12.52 4.89
C ALA A 362 -23.27 13.32 3.70
N THR A 363 -22.37 13.74 2.82
CA THR A 363 -22.67 14.44 1.57
C THR A 363 -22.19 13.62 0.38
N LEU A 364 -23.07 13.46 -0.61
CA LEU A 364 -22.78 12.75 -1.86
C LEU A 364 -23.14 13.64 -3.05
N THR A 365 -22.15 14.03 -3.82
CA THR A 365 -22.32 14.75 -5.09
C THR A 365 -21.88 13.86 -6.24
N MET A 366 -22.73 13.68 -7.24
CA MET A 366 -22.44 12.79 -8.37
C MET A 366 -22.85 13.40 -9.71
N SER A 367 -22.02 13.24 -10.72
CA SER A 367 -22.33 13.58 -12.11
C SER A 367 -21.92 12.48 -13.08
N ASN A 368 -22.69 12.32 -14.15
CA ASN A 368 -22.36 11.43 -15.27
C ASN A 368 -22.19 9.98 -14.81
N ILE A 369 -23.24 9.40 -14.23
CA ILE A 369 -23.25 8.02 -13.74
C ILE A 369 -24.03 7.15 -14.73
N GLU A 370 -23.38 6.12 -15.25
CA GLU A 370 -24.01 5.08 -16.05
C GLU A 370 -23.90 3.74 -15.34
N ILE A 371 -25.05 3.10 -15.11
CA ILE A 371 -25.12 1.75 -14.56
C ILE A 371 -25.90 0.89 -15.54
N ASP A 372 -25.22 -0.05 -16.19
CA ASP A 372 -25.89 -0.92 -17.16
C ASP A 372 -26.84 -1.88 -16.43
N THR A 373 -26.32 -2.71 -15.52
CA THR A 373 -27.12 -3.70 -14.81
C THR A 373 -26.94 -3.57 -13.30
N ILE A 374 -28.06 -3.42 -12.58
CA ILE A 374 -28.10 -3.46 -11.12
C ILE A 374 -29.32 -4.26 -10.62
N GLN A 375 -29.09 -5.19 -9.70
CA GLN A 375 -30.14 -6.08 -9.21
C GLN A 375 -30.08 -6.34 -7.70
N GLY A 376 -31.23 -6.20 -7.02
CA GLY A 376 -31.39 -6.52 -5.60
C GLY A 376 -32.64 -7.29 -5.24
N ARG A 377 -32.70 -7.74 -3.98
CA ARG A 377 -33.87 -8.42 -3.39
C ARG A 377 -34.44 -7.74 -2.15
N GLY A 378 -33.68 -6.82 -1.55
CA GLY A 378 -34.07 -6.06 -0.36
C GLY A 378 -35.26 -5.12 -0.57
N THR A 379 -35.55 -4.27 0.42
CA THR A 379 -36.63 -3.27 0.31
C THR A 379 -36.14 -1.84 0.17
N ASN A 380 -34.84 -1.64 0.32
CA ASN A 380 -34.21 -0.32 0.29
C ASN A 380 -34.12 0.20 -1.16
N GLY A 381 -33.75 1.48 -1.31
CA GLY A 381 -33.51 2.08 -2.61
C GLY A 381 -32.46 1.30 -3.42
N LEU A 382 -32.74 1.01 -4.69
CA LEU A 382 -31.80 0.30 -5.57
C LEU A 382 -30.58 1.16 -5.95
N PHE A 383 -30.77 2.46 -6.17
CA PHE A 383 -29.70 3.39 -6.53
C PHE A 383 -29.14 4.11 -5.30
N VAL A 384 -29.98 4.80 -4.54
CA VAL A 384 -29.58 5.53 -3.32
C VAL A 384 -30.48 5.14 -2.16
N TYR A 385 -29.87 4.88 -1.01
CA TYR A 385 -30.53 4.60 0.26
C TYR A 385 -29.91 5.40 1.38
N THR A 386 -30.71 6.26 2.01
CA THR A 386 -30.30 6.96 3.23
C THR A 386 -30.78 6.23 4.47
N CYS A 387 -29.92 6.11 5.49
CA CYS A 387 -30.28 5.57 6.80
C CYS A 387 -29.70 6.42 7.94
N ASN A 388 -30.19 6.26 9.17
CA ASN A 388 -29.71 7.00 10.36
C ASN A 388 -29.51 8.51 10.09
N SER A 389 -30.49 9.13 9.46
CA SER A 389 -30.24 10.32 8.64
C SER A 389 -30.39 11.62 9.42
N TYR A 390 -29.35 12.45 9.40
CA TYR A 390 -29.30 13.77 10.02
C TYR A 390 -28.65 14.77 9.06
N ASN A 391 -29.44 15.58 8.34
CA ASN A 391 -28.91 16.58 7.39
C ASN A 391 -28.05 16.00 6.24
N ILE A 392 -28.29 14.76 5.83
CA ILE A 392 -27.67 14.18 4.61
C ILE A 392 -27.98 15.08 3.41
N ASN A 393 -26.96 15.35 2.59
CA ASN A 393 -27.10 16.12 1.35
C ASN A 393 -26.69 15.28 0.15
N ILE A 394 -27.61 15.10 -0.80
CA ILE A 394 -27.38 14.34 -2.03
C ILE A 394 -27.65 15.26 -3.23
N SER A 395 -26.68 15.35 -4.14
CA SER A 395 -26.83 16.08 -5.41
C SER A 395 -26.40 15.19 -6.55
N VAL A 396 -27.29 14.98 -7.51
CA VAL A 396 -27.09 14.01 -8.59
C VAL A 396 -27.48 14.65 -9.91
N THR A 397 -26.59 14.57 -10.92
CA THR A 397 -26.83 15.10 -12.27
C THR A 397 -26.47 14.06 -13.32
N ASN A 398 -27.29 13.90 -14.36
CA ASN A 398 -27.06 13.01 -15.48
C ASN A 398 -26.76 11.54 -15.06
N VAL A 399 -27.83 10.83 -14.70
CA VAL A 399 -27.76 9.40 -14.34
C VAL A 399 -28.56 8.55 -15.33
N LEU A 400 -27.93 7.50 -15.83
CA LEU A 400 -28.54 6.48 -16.66
C LEU A 400 -28.46 5.12 -15.96
N ILE A 401 -29.61 4.49 -15.74
CA ILE A 401 -29.70 3.09 -15.28
C ILE A 401 -30.45 2.29 -16.35
N ASN A 402 -29.76 1.43 -17.09
CA ASN A 402 -30.35 0.70 -18.22
C ASN A 402 -31.27 -0.45 -17.76
N ASN A 403 -30.77 -1.27 -16.83
CA ASN A 403 -31.41 -2.51 -16.40
C ASN A 403 -31.38 -2.64 -14.87
N GLY A 404 -32.22 -1.85 -14.20
CA GLY A 404 -32.44 -1.91 -12.75
C GLY A 404 -33.56 -2.89 -12.38
N LYS A 405 -33.27 -3.88 -11.53
CA LYS A 405 -34.25 -4.88 -11.05
C LYS A 405 -34.28 -5.00 -9.53
N GLN A 406 -35.44 -4.79 -8.93
CA GLN A 406 -35.66 -5.09 -7.53
C GLN A 406 -36.65 -6.25 -7.40
N LEU A 407 -36.15 -7.43 -7.03
CA LEU A 407 -36.89 -8.69 -6.96
C LEU A 407 -37.56 -8.91 -5.58
N SER A 408 -37.86 -7.84 -4.88
CA SER A 408 -38.51 -7.92 -3.57
C SER A 408 -39.97 -8.32 -3.70
N VAL A 409 -40.48 -9.05 -2.71
CA VAL A 409 -41.92 -9.32 -2.59
C VAL A 409 -42.70 -8.13 -2.01
N ARG A 410 -42.00 -7.14 -1.43
CA ARG A 410 -42.60 -5.91 -0.89
C ARG A 410 -42.44 -4.77 -1.90
N GLN A 411 -43.20 -3.69 -1.70
CA GLN A 411 -42.98 -2.46 -2.47
C GLN A 411 -41.57 -1.91 -2.21
N THR A 412 -40.94 -1.42 -3.27
CA THR A 412 -39.56 -0.93 -3.24
C THR A 412 -39.45 0.36 -4.05
N SER A 413 -38.32 1.04 -3.91
CA SER A 413 -38.01 2.24 -4.65
C SER A 413 -36.64 2.13 -5.32
N ILE A 414 -36.43 2.94 -6.36
CA ILE A 414 -35.09 3.15 -6.92
C ILE A 414 -34.29 4.08 -6.00
N ILE A 415 -34.95 5.10 -5.46
CA ILE A 415 -34.36 6.09 -4.57
C ILE A 415 -35.13 6.06 -3.25
N TRP A 416 -34.42 6.01 -2.13
CA TRP A 416 -34.99 6.10 -0.80
C TRP A 416 -34.26 7.19 0.00
N ILE A 417 -34.97 8.28 0.28
CA ILE A 417 -34.49 9.43 1.02
C ILE A 417 -35.33 9.57 2.29
N SER A 418 -34.67 9.57 3.45
CA SER A 418 -35.27 9.69 4.78
C SER A 418 -35.69 11.13 5.07
N ASP A 419 -36.56 11.29 6.06
CA ASP A 419 -36.88 12.61 6.62
C ASP A 419 -35.61 13.32 7.10
N ASN A 420 -35.56 14.65 6.96
CA ASN A 420 -34.41 15.51 7.29
C ASN A 420 -33.19 15.38 6.36
N CYS A 421 -33.32 14.71 5.21
CA CYS A 421 -32.34 14.75 4.14
C CYS A 421 -32.71 15.81 3.08
N ARG A 422 -31.72 16.28 2.34
CA ARG A 422 -31.91 17.07 1.11
C ARG A 422 -31.37 16.27 -0.07
N ALA A 423 -32.17 16.18 -1.13
CA ALA A 423 -31.77 15.49 -2.35
C ALA A 423 -32.21 16.31 -3.58
N THR A 424 -31.28 16.52 -4.52
CA THR A 424 -31.54 17.16 -5.81
C THR A 424 -31.14 16.20 -6.93
N PHE A 425 -32.03 16.04 -7.92
CA PHE A 425 -31.82 15.18 -9.09
C PHE A 425 -32.07 16.00 -10.34
N ASP A 426 -30.99 16.33 -11.05
CA ASP A 426 -31.00 17.12 -12.26
C ASP A 426 -30.68 16.26 -13.50
N LYS A 427 -31.15 16.72 -14.66
CA LYS A 427 -30.94 16.03 -15.93
C LYS A 427 -29.53 16.15 -16.44
#